data_AF-A0A5J6Q6T9-F1
#
_entry.id   AF-A0A5J6Q6T9-F1
#
_cell.length_a   1.000
_cell.length_b   1.000
_cell.length_c   1.000
_cell.angle_alpha   90.00
_cell.angle_beta   90.00
_cell.angle_gamma   90.00
#
_symmetry.space_group_name_H-M   'P 1'
#
loop_
_entity.id
_entity.type
_entity.pdbx_description
1 polymer ?
#
loop_
_entity_poly.entity_id
_entity_poly.type
_entity_poly.pdbx_seq_one_letter_code
_entity_poly.pdbx_strand_id
1 'polypeptide(L)'
;MPESLAFGLNFVHPLAMWSLLALSGYALVLGLKAKKIRTGTPEERKELIKGRFPQRHYLMGSAVLALMVFGTLGGMAVTYLNNGKLFVGPHLLVGLGMSGLIALAAALSPLMQQGNVLARKAHVGLNMGLMTLFLWQAVTGMDIVNRIWSSR
;
A
#
# COMPACT_ATOMS: atom_id res chain seq x y z
N MET A 1 1.76 -30.22 4.74
CA MET A 1 2.53 -29.24 5.54
C MET A 1 2.20 -29.50 7.01
N PRO A 2 3.15 -29.40 7.96
CA PRO A 2 2.83 -29.51 9.38
C PRO A 2 1.74 -28.51 9.78
N GLU A 3 0.79 -28.93 10.60
CA GLU A 3 -0.37 -28.12 10.99
C GLU A 3 0.03 -26.82 11.72
N SER A 4 1.06 -26.90 12.58
CA SER A 4 1.63 -25.74 13.26
C SER A 4 2.22 -24.71 12.29
N LEU A 5 2.85 -25.17 11.21
CA LEU A 5 3.39 -24.30 10.16
C LEU A 5 2.25 -23.66 9.36
N ALA A 6 1.23 -24.44 8.97
CA ALA A 6 0.06 -23.92 8.26
C ALA A 6 -0.69 -22.86 9.08
N PHE A 7 -0.85 -23.09 10.39
CA PHE A 7 -1.45 -22.13 11.31
C PHE A 7 -0.62 -20.84 11.40
N GLY A 8 0.70 -20.95 11.59
CA GLY A 8 1.61 -19.81 11.69
C GLY A 8 1.64 -18.92 10.44
N LEU A 9 1.52 -19.52 9.25
CA LEU A 9 1.50 -18.78 7.98
C LEU A 9 0.30 -17.82 7.85
N ASN A 10 -0.81 -18.05 8.55
CA ASN A 10 -1.96 -17.14 8.53
C ASN A 10 -1.65 -15.75 9.12
N PHE A 11 -0.60 -15.62 9.94
CA PHE A 11 -0.24 -14.37 10.60
C PHE A 11 0.83 -13.57 9.84
N VAL A 12 1.53 -14.18 8.89
CA VAL A 12 2.57 -13.51 8.09
C VAL A 12 1.98 -12.37 7.27
N HIS A 13 0.84 -12.62 6.59
CA HIS A 13 0.19 -11.60 5.77
C HIS A 13 -0.30 -10.39 6.61
N PRO A 14 -1.05 -10.56 7.71
CA PRO A 14 -1.44 -9.44 8.59
C PRO A 14 -0.25 -8.60 9.09
N LEU A 15 0.83 -9.25 9.55
CA LEU A 15 2.04 -8.53 10.01
C LEU A 15 2.71 -7.74 8.88
N ALA A 16 2.78 -8.33 7.68
CA ALA A 16 3.29 -7.64 6.50
C ALA A 16 2.41 -6.44 6.11
N MET A 17 1.07 -6.58 6.22
CA MET A 17 0.13 -5.50 5.89
C MET A 17 0.23 -4.32 6.87
N TRP A 18 0.42 -4.56 8.16
CA TRP A 18 0.68 -3.48 9.13
C TRP A 18 1.99 -2.74 8.84
N SER A 19 3.05 -3.48 8.52
CA SER A 19 4.34 -2.90 8.12
C SER A 19 4.20 -2.06 6.85
N LEU A 20 3.46 -2.56 5.86
CA LEU A 20 3.17 -1.88 4.61
C LEU A 20 2.30 -0.63 4.81
N LEU A 21 1.34 -0.66 5.74
CA LEU A 21 0.52 0.50 6.09
C LEU A 21 1.38 1.61 6.71
N ALA A 22 2.30 1.27 7.61
CA ALA A 22 3.25 2.23 8.17
C ALA A 22 4.17 2.83 7.09
N LEU A 23 4.70 2.00 6.18
CA LEU A 23 5.51 2.47 5.05
C LEU A 23 4.71 3.38 4.10
N SER A 24 3.44 3.05 3.85
CA SER A 24 2.53 3.87 3.05
C SER A 24 2.27 5.23 3.70
N GLY A 25 2.07 5.26 5.02
CA GLY A 25 1.96 6.49 5.79
C GLY A 25 3.22 7.35 5.70
N TYR A 26 4.40 6.73 5.76
CA TYR A 26 5.66 7.43 5.56
C TYR A 26 5.80 7.98 4.12
N ALA A 27 5.45 7.19 3.11
CA ALA A 27 5.44 7.63 1.72
C ALA A 27 4.49 8.82 1.49
N LEU A 28 3.32 8.83 2.15
CA LEU A 28 2.39 9.96 2.14
C LEU A 28 3.03 11.22 2.72
N VAL A 29 3.71 11.14 3.86
CA VAL A 29 4.43 12.29 4.45
C VAL A 29 5.48 12.85 3.48
N LEU A 30 6.25 11.97 2.82
CA LEU A 30 7.22 12.40 1.80
C LEU A 30 6.53 13.09 0.62
N GLY A 31 5.38 12.55 0.17
CA GLY A 31 4.58 13.14 -0.91
C GLY A 31 4.02 14.52 -0.56
N LEU A 32 3.57 14.73 0.68
CA LEU A 32 3.12 16.02 1.18
C LEU A 32 4.26 17.05 1.19
N LYS A 33 5.46 16.65 1.65
CA LYS A 33 6.65 17.52 1.60
C LYS A 33 7.08 17.82 0.17
N ALA A 34 7.02 16.84 -0.73
CA ALA A 34 7.29 17.03 -2.16
C ALA A 34 6.27 17.97 -2.84
N LYS A 35 5.00 17.93 -2.43
CA LYS A 35 3.98 18.92 -2.86
C LYS A 35 4.34 20.31 -2.34
N LYS A 36 4.70 20.42 -1.06
CA LYS A 36 5.01 21.70 -0.42
C LYS A 36 6.22 22.41 -1.03
N ILE A 37 7.23 21.69 -1.54
CA ILE A 37 8.32 22.29 -2.34
C ILE A 37 7.78 23.13 -3.51
N ARG A 38 6.69 22.68 -4.15
CA ARG A 38 6.11 23.35 -5.32
C ARG A 38 5.13 24.46 -4.95
N THR A 39 4.43 24.33 -3.83
CA THR A 39 3.32 25.22 -3.45
C THR A 39 3.59 26.14 -2.26
N GLY A 40 4.70 25.94 -1.53
CA GLY A 40 5.08 26.73 -0.36
C GLY A 40 5.83 28.03 -0.70
N THR A 41 6.20 28.78 0.34
CA THR A 41 6.95 30.05 0.19
C THR A 41 8.39 29.80 -0.29
N PRO A 42 9.11 30.84 -0.78
CA PRO A 42 10.52 30.72 -1.14
C PRO A 42 11.40 30.15 -0.03
N GLU A 43 11.17 30.57 1.22
CA GLU A 43 11.92 30.14 2.41
C GLU A 43 11.65 28.66 2.70
N GLU A 44 10.37 28.26 2.71
CA GLU A 44 9.99 26.86 2.89
C GLU A 44 10.57 25.96 1.80
N ARG A 45 10.54 26.41 0.55
CA ARG A 45 11.10 25.69 -0.59
C ARG A 45 12.62 25.49 -0.41
N LYS A 46 13.34 26.54 -0.01
CA LYS A 46 14.80 26.51 0.19
C LYS A 46 15.19 25.46 1.22
N GLU A 47 14.44 25.36 2.31
CA GLU A 47 14.69 24.36 3.35
C GLU A 47 14.29 22.95 2.90
N LEU A 48 13.11 22.78 2.30
CA LEU A 48 12.61 21.47 1.93
C LEU A 48 13.39 20.79 0.78
N ILE A 49 13.96 21.56 -0.15
CA ILE A 49 14.77 21.02 -1.25
C ILE A 49 15.96 20.19 -0.75
N LYS A 50 16.56 20.58 0.38
CA LYS A 50 17.71 19.86 0.99
C LYS A 50 17.35 18.41 1.33
N GLY A 51 16.09 18.15 1.65
CA GLY A 51 15.60 16.82 2.08
C GLY A 51 15.37 15.81 0.96
N ARG A 52 15.48 16.20 -0.32
CA ARG A 52 15.26 15.34 -1.51
C ARG A 52 13.96 14.52 -1.42
N PHE A 53 12.90 15.15 -0.90
CA PHE A 53 11.61 14.49 -0.64
C PHE A 53 10.97 13.86 -1.89
N PRO A 54 11.04 14.46 -3.10
CA PRO A 54 10.51 13.82 -4.31
C PRO A 54 11.20 12.48 -4.62
N GLN A 55 12.53 12.41 -4.51
CA GLN A 55 13.31 11.20 -4.78
C GLN A 55 13.02 10.12 -3.74
N ARG A 56 12.95 10.51 -2.46
CA ARG A 56 12.58 9.58 -1.38
C ARG A 56 11.16 9.08 -1.53
N HIS A 57 10.21 9.95 -1.89
CA HIS A 57 8.83 9.56 -2.14
C HIS A 57 8.73 8.57 -3.30
N TYR A 58 9.46 8.79 -4.38
CA TYR A 58 9.53 7.85 -5.50
C TYR A 58 10.05 6.48 -5.04
N LEU A 59 11.21 6.45 -4.36
CA LEU A 59 11.80 5.20 -3.87
C LEU A 59 10.88 4.44 -2.90
N MET A 60 10.33 5.12 -1.89
CA MET A 60 9.42 4.51 -0.93
C MET A 60 8.10 4.09 -1.58
N GLY A 61 7.57 4.88 -2.52
CA GLY A 61 6.37 4.54 -3.30
C GLY A 61 6.58 3.30 -4.16
N SER A 62 7.74 3.16 -4.80
CA SER A 62 8.11 1.94 -5.54
C SER A 62 8.21 0.72 -4.62
N ALA A 63 8.74 0.89 -3.40
CA ALA A 63 8.77 -0.18 -2.42
C ALA A 63 7.36 -0.58 -1.97
N VAL A 64 6.47 0.39 -1.69
CA VAL A 64 5.06 0.12 -1.36
C VAL A 64 4.37 -0.63 -2.50
N LEU A 65 4.55 -0.21 -3.76
CA LEU A 65 4.01 -0.89 -4.94
C LEU A 65 4.44 -2.36 -4.97
N ALA A 66 5.74 -2.63 -4.88
CA ALA A 66 6.27 -3.99 -4.95
C ALA A 66 5.73 -4.85 -3.80
N LEU A 67 5.82 -4.35 -2.56
CA LEU A 67 5.35 -5.06 -1.37
C LEU A 67 3.84 -5.33 -1.40
N MET A 68 3.04 -4.38 -1.89
CA MET A 68 1.61 -4.57 -2.01
C MET A 68 1.27 -5.64 -3.04
N VAL A 69 1.84 -5.56 -4.24
CA VAL A 69 1.57 -6.52 -5.33
C VAL A 69 2.01 -7.93 -4.93
N PHE A 70 3.26 -8.09 -4.46
CA PHE A 70 3.76 -9.40 -4.05
C PHE A 70 3.12 -9.89 -2.75
N GLY A 71 2.74 -9.00 -1.84
CA GLY A 71 1.99 -9.34 -0.63
C GLY A 71 0.59 -9.89 -0.94
N THR A 72 -0.10 -9.32 -1.93
CA THR A 72 -1.38 -9.81 -2.45
C THR A 72 -1.22 -11.19 -3.07
N LEU A 73 -0.24 -11.36 -3.98
CA LEU A 73 0.04 -12.66 -4.61
C LEU A 73 0.42 -13.73 -3.57
N GLY A 74 1.27 -13.38 -2.60
CA GLY A 74 1.69 -14.28 -1.53
C GLY A 74 0.52 -14.68 -0.61
N GLY A 75 -0.33 -13.73 -0.23
CA GLY A 75 -1.53 -14.02 0.58
C GLY A 75 -2.50 -14.97 -0.12
N MET A 76 -2.73 -14.77 -1.43
CA MET A 76 -3.50 -15.70 -2.25
C MET A 76 -2.84 -17.07 -2.33
N ALA A 77 -1.53 -17.13 -2.57
CA ALA A 77 -0.79 -18.39 -2.65
C ALA A 77 -0.89 -19.19 -1.35
N VAL A 78 -0.66 -18.57 -0.19
CA VAL A 78 -0.82 -19.21 1.13
C VAL A 78 -2.25 -19.71 1.32
N THR A 79 -3.25 -18.90 0.98
CA THR A 79 -4.67 -19.30 1.09
C THR A 79 -4.94 -20.55 0.25
N TYR A 80 -4.49 -20.57 -1.01
CA TYR A 80 -4.69 -21.69 -1.90
C TYR A 80 -3.96 -22.96 -1.41
N LEU A 81 -2.70 -22.84 -0.99
CA LEU A 81 -1.91 -23.96 -0.49
C LEU A 81 -2.51 -24.57 0.80
N ASN A 82 -3.10 -23.75 1.67
CA ASN A 82 -3.69 -24.20 2.92
C ASN A 82 -5.11 -24.77 2.75
N ASN A 83 -5.89 -24.33 1.74
CA ASN A 83 -7.32 -24.64 1.65
C ASN A 83 -7.74 -25.33 0.35
N GLY A 84 -6.84 -25.47 -0.63
CA GLY A 84 -7.14 -25.99 -1.98
C GLY A 84 -8.01 -25.08 -2.85
N LYS A 85 -8.36 -23.89 -2.36
CA LYS A 85 -9.17 -22.88 -3.07
C LYS A 85 -8.91 -21.48 -2.54
N LEU A 86 -9.29 -20.48 -3.31
CA LEU A 86 -9.37 -19.10 -2.86
C LEU A 86 -10.78 -18.78 -2.36
N PHE A 87 -10.87 -17.98 -1.29
CA PHE A 87 -12.14 -17.45 -0.80
C PHE A 87 -12.40 -16.08 -1.43
N VAL A 88 -13.38 -16.01 -2.33
CA VAL A 88 -13.76 -14.76 -3.01
C VAL A 88 -14.69 -13.97 -2.09
N GLY A 89 -14.10 -13.20 -1.18
CA GLY A 89 -14.80 -12.29 -0.29
C GLY A 89 -14.41 -10.82 -0.50
N PRO A 90 -15.08 -9.89 0.20
CA PRO A 90 -14.77 -8.46 0.12
C PRO A 90 -13.28 -8.15 0.35
N HIS A 91 -12.63 -8.83 1.29
CA HIS A 91 -11.21 -8.62 1.59
C HIS A 91 -10.31 -8.87 0.37
N LEU A 92 -10.50 -10.02 -0.30
CA LEU A 92 -9.72 -10.38 -1.49
C LEU A 92 -9.99 -9.39 -2.64
N LEU A 93 -11.26 -9.09 -2.92
CA LEU A 93 -11.63 -8.21 -4.02
C LEU A 93 -11.10 -6.79 -3.83
N VAL A 94 -11.21 -6.24 -2.61
CA VAL A 94 -10.66 -4.93 -2.28
C VAL A 94 -9.14 -4.94 -2.34
N GLY A 95 -8.46 -5.98 -1.85
CA GLY A 95 -7.00 -6.10 -1.95
C GLY A 95 -6.48 -6.14 -3.39
N LEU A 96 -7.18 -6.85 -4.29
CA LEU A 96 -6.90 -6.84 -5.72
C LEU A 96 -7.12 -5.45 -6.34
N GLY A 97 -8.24 -4.79 -5.98
CA GLY A 97 -8.52 -3.42 -6.40
C GLY A 97 -7.44 -2.43 -5.96
N MET A 98 -7.00 -2.50 -4.70
CA MET A 98 -5.89 -1.69 -4.17
C MET A 98 -4.59 -1.92 -4.94
N SER A 99 -4.28 -3.17 -5.28
CA SER A 99 -3.09 -3.51 -6.09
C SER A 99 -3.15 -2.85 -7.48
N GLY A 100 -4.34 -2.82 -8.10
CA GLY A 100 -4.57 -2.09 -9.35
C GLY A 100 -4.45 -0.57 -9.18
N LEU A 101 -5.02 0.00 -8.12
CA LEU A 101 -4.96 1.44 -7.84
C LEU A 101 -3.52 1.92 -7.67
N ILE A 102 -2.68 1.20 -6.92
CA ILE A 102 -1.28 1.62 -6.72
C ILE A 102 -0.45 1.47 -8.00
N ALA A 103 -0.68 0.41 -8.79
CA ALA A 103 -0.02 0.23 -10.07
C ALA A 103 -0.36 1.38 -11.03
N LEU A 104 -1.64 1.74 -11.14
CA LEU A 104 -2.09 2.87 -11.94
C LEU A 104 -1.51 4.19 -11.43
N ALA A 105 -1.55 4.42 -10.13
CA ALA A 105 -1.00 5.64 -9.54
C ALA A 105 0.52 5.76 -9.80
N ALA A 106 1.28 4.68 -9.66
CA ALA A 106 2.72 4.66 -9.95
C ALA A 106 3.01 4.92 -11.43
N ALA A 107 2.20 4.37 -12.34
CA ALA A 107 2.34 4.54 -13.78
C ALA A 107 2.16 6.01 -14.25
N LEU A 108 1.53 6.87 -13.45
CA LEU A 108 1.42 8.31 -13.74
C LEU A 108 2.73 9.08 -13.52
N SER A 109 3.74 8.46 -12.90
CA SER A 109 5.00 9.13 -12.54
C SER A 109 5.71 9.85 -13.69
N PRO A 110 5.87 9.26 -14.90
CA PRO A 110 6.50 9.94 -16.02
C PRO A 110 5.76 11.22 -16.43
N LEU A 111 4.42 11.18 -16.51
CA LEU A 111 3.59 12.33 -16.84
C LEU A 111 3.71 13.44 -15.78
N MET A 112 3.75 13.06 -14.50
CA MET A 112 3.93 14.01 -13.40
C MET A 112 5.31 14.68 -13.41
N GLN A 113 6.36 13.94 -13.79
CA GLN A 113 7.72 14.44 -13.96
C GLN A 113 7.80 15.45 -15.12
N GLN A 114 7.02 15.23 -16.19
CA GLN A 114 6.84 16.17 -17.30
C GLN A 114 5.98 17.40 -16.95
N GLY A 115 5.52 17.55 -15.71
CA GLY A 115 4.76 18.72 -15.27
C GLY A 115 3.24 18.57 -15.31
N ASN A 116 2.70 17.46 -15.82
CA ASN A 116 1.26 17.27 -16.01
C ASN A 116 0.49 17.36 -14.67
N VAL A 117 -0.35 18.39 -14.54
CA VAL A 117 -1.11 18.67 -13.31
C VAL A 117 -2.28 17.71 -13.14
N LEU A 118 -2.93 17.28 -14.23
CA LEU A 118 -4.02 16.30 -14.17
C LEU A 118 -3.50 14.95 -13.66
N ALA A 119 -2.36 14.49 -14.17
CA ALA A 119 -1.69 13.29 -13.68
C ALA A 119 -1.37 13.36 -12.18
N ARG A 120 -0.93 14.52 -11.68
CA ARG A 120 -0.69 14.73 -10.25
C ARG A 120 -1.96 14.65 -9.41
N LYS A 121 -3.06 15.26 -9.87
CA LYS A 121 -4.35 15.20 -9.19
C LYS A 121 -4.89 13.77 -9.18
N ALA A 122 -4.82 13.06 -10.31
CA ALA A 122 -5.21 11.67 -10.43
C ALA A 122 -4.37 10.76 -9.50
N HIS A 123 -3.04 10.91 -9.51
CA HIS A 123 -2.15 10.16 -8.61
C HIS A 123 -2.51 10.37 -7.13
N VAL A 124 -2.75 11.62 -6.71
CA VAL A 124 -3.18 11.91 -5.33
C VAL A 124 -4.55 11.30 -5.03
N GLY A 125 -5.53 11.46 -5.92
CA GLY A 125 -6.86 10.89 -5.74
C GLY A 125 -6.85 9.36 -5.61
N LEU A 126 -6.14 8.68 -6.50
CA LEU A 126 -5.96 7.22 -6.47
C LEU A 126 -5.32 6.76 -5.16
N ASN A 127 -4.26 7.44 -4.70
CA ASN A 127 -3.60 7.08 -3.44
C ASN A 127 -4.44 7.40 -2.20
N MET A 128 -5.24 8.48 -2.21
CA MET A 128 -6.17 8.75 -1.12
C MET A 128 -7.26 7.70 -1.05
N GLY A 129 -7.83 7.29 -2.19
CA GLY A 129 -8.77 6.18 -2.27
C GLY A 129 -8.15 4.88 -1.77
N LEU A 130 -6.93 4.57 -2.21
CA LEU A 130 -6.17 3.41 -1.74
C LEU A 130 -5.96 3.44 -0.23
N MET A 131 -5.52 4.56 0.35
CA MET A 131 -5.29 4.67 1.80
C MET A 131 -6.56 4.44 2.61
N THR A 132 -7.70 4.98 2.15
CA THR A 132 -9.00 4.74 2.77
C THR A 132 -9.37 3.26 2.73
N LEU A 133 -9.24 2.62 1.57
CA LEU A 133 -9.48 1.17 1.43
C LEU A 133 -8.51 0.37 2.32
N PHE A 134 -7.25 0.77 2.39
CA PHE A 134 -6.24 0.06 3.18
C PHE A 134 -6.56 0.12 4.68
N LEU A 135 -6.93 1.30 5.20
CA LEU A 135 -7.34 1.44 6.61
C LEU A 135 -8.58 0.60 6.92
N TRP A 136 -9.56 0.56 6.01
CA TRP A 136 -10.73 -0.30 6.16
C TRP A 136 -10.38 -1.79 6.12
N GLN A 137 -9.46 -2.19 5.24
CA GLN A 137 -8.95 -3.56 5.15
C GLN A 137 -8.10 -3.96 6.36
N ALA A 138 -7.40 -3.02 6.99
CA ALA A 138 -6.67 -3.27 8.23
C ALA A 138 -7.63 -3.65 9.37
N VAL A 139 -8.78 -2.98 9.48
CA VAL A 139 -9.82 -3.33 10.48
C VAL A 139 -10.46 -4.67 10.14
N THR A 140 -11.03 -4.81 8.93
CA THR A 140 -11.76 -6.03 8.54
C THR A 140 -10.86 -7.26 8.42
N GLY A 141 -9.57 -7.08 8.12
CA GLY A 141 -8.58 -8.16 8.12
C GLY A 141 -8.30 -8.69 9.53
N MET A 142 -8.31 -7.84 10.55
CA MET A 142 -8.16 -8.29 11.94
C MET A 142 -9.37 -9.11 12.42
N ASP A 143 -10.58 -8.83 11.92
CA ASP A 143 -11.74 -9.70 12.18
C ASP A 143 -11.53 -11.12 11.65
N ILE A 144 -10.87 -11.26 10.50
CA ILE A 144 -10.53 -12.58 9.92
C ILE A 144 -9.50 -13.29 10.81
N VAL A 145 -8.44 -12.58 11.23
CA VAL A 145 -7.42 -13.12 12.15
C VAL A 145 -8.06 -13.59 13.46
N ASN A 146 -8.96 -12.79 14.04
CA ASN A 146 -9.68 -13.14 15.26
C ASN A 146 -10.52 -14.41 15.09
N ARG A 147 -11.23 -14.55 13.96
CA ARG A 147 -11.98 -15.78 13.67
C ARG A 147 -11.08 -17.00 13.63
N ILE A 148 -9.95 -16.93 12.91
CA ILE A 148 -8.95 -18.01 12.82
C ILE A 148 -8.40 -18.37 14.22
N TRP A 149 -8.12 -17.37 15.05
CA TRP A 149 -7.62 -17.59 16.40
C TRP A 149 -8.68 -18.25 17.31
N SER A 150 -9.92 -17.79 17.24
CA SER A 150 -11.03 -18.31 18.05
C SER A 150 -11.54 -19.68 17.63
N SER A 151 -11.30 -20.08 16.37
CA SER A 151 -11.70 -21.38 15.82
C SER A 151 -10.62 -22.46 15.97
N ARG A 152 -9.56 -22.17 16.73
CA ARG A 152 -8.43 -23.08 16.97
C ARG A 152 -8.75 -24.10 18.05
#